data_AF-A0AAQ3XMI2-F1
#
_entry.id   AF-A0AAQ3XMI2-F1
#
_cell.length_a   1.000
_cell.length_b   1.000
_cell.length_c   1.000
_cell.angle_alpha   90.00
_cell.angle_beta   90.00
_cell.angle_gamma   90.00
#
_symmetry.space_group_name_H-M   'P 1'
#
loop_
_entity.id
_entity.type
_entity.pdbx_description
1 polymer ?
#
loop_
_entity_poly.entity_id
_entity_poly.type
_entity_poly.pdbx_seq_one_letter_code
_entity_poly.pdbx_strand_id
1 'polypeptide(L)'
;MSDDPPLQLKPRLAVSIDQAQAIVNRVAPGATVRDVIELRGGEISTILEIVLADAPGCILKVYPAQLQWKMAKEVHVLGARPDMFS
;
A
#
# COMPACT_ATOMS: atom_id res chain seq x y z
N MET A 1 -24.80 16.82 -17.58
CA MET A 1 -24.11 15.54 -17.86
C MET A 1 -22.74 15.67 -17.24
N SER A 2 -22.41 14.84 -16.24
CA SER A 2 -21.08 14.85 -15.61
C SER A 2 -20.15 14.06 -16.52
N ASP A 3 -19.19 14.74 -17.16
CA ASP A 3 -18.15 14.15 -18.02
C ASP A 3 -17.00 13.51 -17.20
N ASP A 4 -17.25 13.22 -15.92
CA ASP A 4 -16.25 12.55 -15.10
C ASP A 4 -16.15 11.09 -15.56
N PRO A 5 -14.96 10.63 -15.99
CA PRO A 5 -14.78 9.24 -16.35
C PRO A 5 -15.17 8.35 -15.16
N PRO A 6 -15.78 7.18 -15.41
CA PRO A 6 -16.19 6.29 -14.33
C PRO A 6 -14.99 6.01 -13.42
N LEU A 7 -15.15 6.27 -12.12
CA LEU A 7 -14.13 6.04 -11.10
C LEU A 7 -13.61 4.61 -11.24
N GLN A 8 -12.43 4.47 -11.82
CA GLN A 8 -11.77 3.18 -11.91
C GLN A 8 -11.15 2.88 -10.55
N LEU A 9 -11.98 2.29 -9.67
CA LEU A 9 -11.66 2.07 -8.26
C LEU A 9 -10.48 1.09 -8.06
N LYS A 10 -10.22 0.21 -9.04
CA LYS A 10 -9.08 -0.70 -9.05
C LYS A 10 -8.04 -0.24 -10.08
N PRO A 11 -7.05 0.56 -9.67
CA PRO A 11 -5.83 0.62 -10.46
C PRO A 11 -5.22 -0.78 -10.42
N ARG A 12 -5.06 -1.43 -11.58
CA ARG A 12 -4.15 -2.58 -11.67
C ARG A 12 -2.75 -1.99 -11.75
N LEU A 13 -2.18 -1.65 -10.61
CA LEU A 13 -0.85 -1.07 -10.53
C LEU A 13 0.16 -2.18 -10.29
N ALA A 14 0.96 -2.48 -11.32
CA ALA A 14 2.17 -3.27 -11.14
C ALA A 14 3.20 -2.40 -10.41
N VAL A 15 3.69 -2.88 -9.27
CA VAL A 15 4.79 -2.27 -8.54
C VAL A 15 6.03 -3.14 -8.74
N SER A 16 7.08 -2.57 -9.31
CA SER A 16 8.37 -3.26 -9.47
C SER A 16 9.11 -3.40 -8.14
N ILE A 17 10.07 -4.33 -8.08
CA ILE A 17 10.94 -4.50 -6.90
C ILE A 17 11.68 -3.20 -6.56
N ASP A 18 12.22 -2.48 -7.56
CA ASP A 18 12.91 -1.21 -7.32
C ASP A 18 12.00 -0.14 -6.71
N GLN A 19 10.76 -0.04 -7.18
CA GLN A 19 9.77 0.88 -6.62
C GLN A 19 9.40 0.48 -5.18
N ALA A 20 9.18 -0.81 -4.92
CA ALA A 20 8.94 -1.32 -3.59
C ALA A 20 10.14 -1.04 -2.66
N GLN A 21 11.37 -1.25 -3.13
CA GLN A 21 12.59 -0.98 -2.36
C GLN A 21 12.70 0.51 -2.00
N ALA A 22 12.40 1.41 -2.93
CA ALA A 22 12.41 2.85 -2.67
C ALA A 22 11.38 3.26 -1.59
N ILE A 23 10.23 2.59 -1.53
CA ILE A 23 9.22 2.80 -0.47
C ILE A 23 9.73 2.24 0.86
N VAL A 24 10.22 1.00 0.87
CA VAL A 24 10.72 0.31 2.06
C VAL A 24 11.87 1.07 2.70
N ASN A 25 12.80 1.61 1.91
CA ASN A 25 13.92 2.42 2.40
C ASN A 25 13.49 3.63 3.25
N ARG A 26 12.26 4.13 3.08
CA ARG A 26 11.73 5.28 3.84
C ARG A 26 11.15 4.88 5.19
N VAL A 27 10.70 3.63 5.36
CA VAL A 27 9.97 3.16 6.54
C VAL A 27 10.71 2.09 7.35
N ALA A 28 11.56 1.31 6.69
CA ALA A 28 12.41 0.29 7.29
C ALA A 28 13.80 0.33 6.60
N PRO A 29 14.65 1.31 6.95
CA PRO A 29 15.97 1.46 6.34
C PRO A 29 16.82 0.19 6.53
N GLY A 30 17.48 -0.25 5.45
CA GLY A 30 18.35 -1.43 5.46
C GLY A 30 17.64 -2.76 5.22
N ALA A 31 16.30 -2.80 5.15
CA ALA A 31 15.58 -4.00 4.75
C ALA A 31 15.59 -4.18 3.23
N THR A 32 15.84 -5.40 2.77
CA THR A 32 15.89 -5.74 1.33
C THR A 32 14.57 -6.34 0.87
N VAL A 33 13.99 -5.81 -0.21
CA VAL A 33 12.81 -6.39 -0.87
C VAL A 33 13.24 -7.61 -1.68
N ARG A 34 12.62 -8.75 -1.37
CA ARG A 34 12.80 -10.02 -2.08
C ARG A 34 11.76 -10.21 -3.18
N ASP A 35 10.50 -9.89 -2.88
CA ASP A 35 9.38 -10.14 -3.80
C ASP A 35 8.23 -9.16 -3.57
N VAL A 36 7.38 -9.00 -4.58
CA VAL A 36 6.17 -8.16 -4.56
C VAL A 36 5.02 -8.98 -5.11
N ILE A 37 4.08 -9.35 -4.23
CA ILE A 37 2.98 -10.25 -4.57
C ILE A 37 1.67 -9.47 -4.54
N GLU A 38 0.94 -9.43 -5.66
CA GLU A 38 -0.42 -8.87 -5.66
C GLU A 38 -1.37 -9.80 -4.92
N LEU A 39 -1.98 -9.29 -3.84
CA LEU A 39 -2.97 -10.04 -3.09
C LEU A 39 -4.36 -9.86 -3.72
N ARG A 40 -5.12 -10.95 -3.79
CA ARG A 40 -6.53 -10.92 -4.19
C ARG A 40 -7.34 -10.27 -3.06
N GLY A 41 -7.66 -8.99 -3.20
CA GLY A 41 -8.41 -8.22 -2.21
C GLY A 41 -8.41 -6.74 -2.53
N GLY A 42 -9.19 -5.94 -1.79
CA GLY A 42 -9.32 -4.50 -1.99
C GLY A 42 -10.30 -4.13 -3.10
N GLU A 43 -11.53 -3.77 -2.75
CA GLU A 43 -12.53 -3.35 -3.75
C GLU A 43 -12.20 -1.98 -4.37
N ILE A 44 -11.44 -1.16 -3.63
CA ILE A 44 -11.16 0.24 -3.92
C ILE A 44 -9.66 0.58 -3.90
N SER A 45 -8.80 -0.44 -3.80
CA SER A 45 -7.34 -0.30 -3.75
C SER A 45 -6.63 -1.54 -4.27
N THR A 46 -5.41 -1.37 -4.75
CA THR A 46 -4.47 -2.47 -4.97
C THR A 46 -3.84 -2.85 -3.64
N ILE A 47 -3.79 -4.14 -3.34
CA ILE A 47 -3.14 -4.66 -2.15
C ILE A 47 -1.95 -5.52 -2.60
N LEU A 48 -0.76 -5.16 -2.13
CA LEU A 48 0.49 -5.84 -2.44
C LEU A 48 1.13 -6.31 -1.13
N GLU A 49 1.57 -7.55 -1.09
CA GLU A 49 2.49 -8.04 -0.06
C GLU A 49 3.92 -7.79 -0.53
N ILE A 50 4.67 -7.04 0.26
CA ILE A 50 6.10 -6.80 0.07
C ILE A 50 6.85 -7.78 0.96
N VAL A 51 7.50 -8.76 0.33
CA VAL A 51 8.28 -9.77 1.01
C VAL A 51 9.68 -9.24 1.21
N LEU A 52 10.13 -9.16 2.45
CA LEU A 52 11.49 -8.71 2.80
C LEU A 52 12.39 -9.91 3.07
N ALA A 53 13.68 -9.78 2.79
CA ALA A 53 14.67 -10.83 3.05
C ALA A 53 15.09 -10.86 4.53
N ASP A 54 15.22 -9.68 5.14
CA ASP A 54 15.90 -9.49 6.44
C ASP A 54 14.95 -9.00 7.54
N ALA A 55 13.65 -8.91 7.25
CA ALA A 55 12.63 -8.35 8.13
C ALA A 55 11.25 -8.99 7.88
N PRO A 56 10.28 -8.82 8.78
CA PRO A 56 8.90 -9.18 8.50
C PRO A 56 8.38 -8.44 7.25
N GLY A 57 7.64 -9.15 6.39
CA GLY A 57 7.00 -8.55 5.23
C GLY A 57 5.97 -7.48 5.62
N CYS A 58 5.62 -6.61 4.68
CA CYS A 58 4.65 -5.55 4.91
C CYS A 58 3.58 -5.48 3.80
N ILE A 59 2.43 -4.91 4.13
CA ILE A 59 1.33 -4.71 3.17
C ILE A 59 1.38 -3.29 2.63
N LEU A 60 1.52 -3.18 1.31
CA LEU A 60 1.37 -1.93 0.58
C LEU A 60 -0.06 -1.82 0.02
N LYS A 61 -0.79 -0.81 0.48
CA LYS A 61 -2.10 -0.43 -0.06
C LYS A 61 -1.94 0.77 -0.98
N VAL A 62 -2.39 0.64 -2.22
CA VAL A 62 -2.35 1.72 -3.21
C VAL A 62 -3.75 2.17 -3.55
N TYR A 63 -4.00 3.47 -3.37
CA TYR A 63 -5.28 4.11 -3.68
C TYR A 63 -5.14 5.02 -4.90
N PRO A 64 -6.17 5.12 -5.76
CA PRO A 64 -6.30 6.23 -6.70
C PRO A 64 -6.20 7.58 -5.99
N ALA A 65 -5.68 8.60 -6.67
CA ALA A 65 -5.54 9.95 -6.10
C ALA A 65 -6.89 10.52 -5.61
N GLN A 66 -7.99 10.18 -6.28
CA GLN A 66 -9.35 10.55 -5.89
C GLN A 66 -9.77 9.98 -4.52
N LEU A 67 -9.10 8.92 -4.05
CA LEU A 67 -9.33 8.27 -2.77
C LEU A 67 -8.26 8.61 -1.72
N GLN A 68 -7.48 9.68 -1.91
CA GLN A 68 -6.50 10.14 -0.90
C GLN A 68 -7.10 10.33 0.50
N TRP A 69 -8.38 10.71 0.60
CA TRP A 69 -9.10 10.84 1.85
C TRP A 69 -9.26 9.51 2.61
N LYS A 70 -9.31 8.37 1.90
CA LYS A 70 -9.32 7.03 2.51
C LYS A 70 -7.98 6.72 3.16
N MET A 71 -6.88 7.02 2.48
CA MET A 71 -5.53 6.87 3.03
C MET A 71 -5.36 7.71 4.31
N ALA A 72 -5.76 8.99 4.27
CA ALA A 72 -5.71 9.86 5.45
C ALA A 72 -6.52 9.30 6.64
N LYS A 73 -7.70 8.74 6.37
CA LYS A 73 -8.53 8.08 7.39
C LYS A 73 -7.85 6.84 7.98
N GLU A 74 -7.27 5.97 7.15
CA GLU A 74 -6.58 4.76 7.62
C GLU A 74 -5.37 5.11 8.50
N VAL A 75 -4.56 6.10 8.10
CA VAL A 75 -3.43 6.58 8.91
C VAL A 75 -3.90 7.15 10.24
N HIS A 76 -4.99 7.93 10.25
CA HIS A 76 -5.56 8.46 11.48
C HIS A 76 -6.05 7.36 12.43
N VAL A 77 -6.76 6.35 11.91
CA VAL A 77 -7.31 5.25 12.73
C VAL A 77 -6.20 4.33 13.26
N LEU A 78 -5.18 4.02 12.45
CA LEU A 78 -4.08 3.15 12.86
C LEU A 78 -3.07 3.89 13.74
N GLY A 79 -2.78 5.16 13.46
CA GLY A 79 -1.93 5.99 14.29
C GLY A 79 -2.53 6.34 15.66
N ALA A 80 -3.86 6.23 15.80
CA ALA A 80 -4.57 6.39 17.07
C ALA A 80 -4.59 5.13 17.95
N ARG A 81 -3.92 4.03 17.54
CA ARG A 81 -3.80 2.79 18.34
C ARG A 81 -2.34 2.56 18.73
N PRO A 82 -1.88 3.07 19.89
CA PRO A 82 -0.53 2.80 20.36
C PRO A 82 -0.32 1.41 20.99
N ASP A 83 -1.35 0.55 21.11
CA ASP A 83 -1.37 -0.50 22.15
C ASP A 83 -1.78 -1.92 21.69
N MET A 84 -1.66 -2.31 20.41
CA MET A 84 -2.09 -3.64 19.97
C MET A 84 -1.00 -4.56 19.42
N PHE A 85 0.26 -4.32 19.79
CA PHE A 85 1.35 -5.31 19.72
C PHE A 85 2.35 -5.03 20.85
N SER A 86 2.06 -5.55 22.05
CA SER A 86 3.05 -5.79 23.10
C SER A 86 2.76 -7.11 23.79
#